data_AF-A0A519V9J5-F1
#
_entry.id   AF-A0A519V9J5-F1
#
_cell.length_a   1.000
_cell.length_b   1.000
_cell.length_c   1.000
_cell.angle_alpha   90.00
_cell.angle_beta   90.00
_cell.angle_gamma   90.00
#
_symmetry.space_group_name_H-M   'P 1'
#
loop_
_entity.id
_entity.type
_entity.pdbx_description
1 polymer ?
#
loop_
_entity_poly.entity_id
_entity_poly.type
_entity_poly.pdbx_seq_one_letter_code
_entity_poly.pdbx_strand_id
1 'polypeptide(L)'
;MESSSITLAVGESHEIQLASRGASGLQLLFALAPAGVVAVARREATPAERATPHPNVGGATPAYFVLQGLNPGQASVSFFERPAPGRGGEDIPVATYQVSVRG
;
A
#
# COMPACT_ATOMS: atom_id res chain seq x y z
N MET A 1 14.99 -3.25 0.91
CA MET A 1 13.52 -3.32 0.87
C MET A 1 13.09 -4.05 2.12
N GLU A 2 12.40 -3.40 3.04
CA GLU A 2 11.95 -4.03 4.28
C GLU A 2 10.71 -4.86 3.98
N SER A 3 10.79 -6.17 4.22
CA SER A 3 9.65 -7.08 4.13
C SER A 3 9.01 -7.16 5.51
N SER A 4 7.81 -6.61 5.67
CA SER A 4 7.08 -6.65 6.94
C SER A 4 6.07 -7.79 6.93
N SER A 5 5.90 -8.47 8.06
CA SER A 5 4.89 -9.52 8.22
C SER A 5 3.65 -8.96 8.94
N ILE A 6 2.46 -9.30 8.42
CA ILE A 6 1.16 -8.93 9.00
C ILE A 6 0.40 -10.23 9.25
N THR A 7 -0.24 -10.33 10.40
CA THR A 7 -1.16 -11.43 10.72
C THR A 7 -2.55 -10.89 10.91
N LEU A 8 -3.53 -11.48 10.23
CA LEU A 8 -4.95 -11.11 10.30
C LEU A 8 -5.80 -12.34 10.60
N ALA A 9 -6.98 -12.15 11.19
CA ALA A 9 -8.07 -13.12 11.12
C ALA A 9 -8.93 -12.91 9.87
N VAL A 10 -9.71 -13.92 9.47
CA VAL A 10 -10.76 -13.74 8.44
C VAL A 10 -11.74 -12.66 8.89
N GLY A 11 -11.99 -11.68 8.02
CA GLY A 11 -12.81 -10.50 8.29
C GLY A 11 -12.07 -9.35 8.96
N GLU A 12 -10.88 -9.58 9.51
CA GLU A 12 -10.07 -8.52 10.12
C GLU A 12 -9.50 -7.58 9.06
N SER A 13 -9.45 -6.29 9.40
CA SER A 13 -8.86 -5.24 8.57
C SER A 13 -7.65 -4.63 9.28
N HIS A 14 -6.59 -4.39 8.52
CA HIS A 14 -5.39 -3.72 9.00
C HIS A 14 -5.02 -2.59 8.07
N GLU A 15 -4.84 -1.39 8.63
CA GLU A 15 -4.45 -0.22 7.87
C GLU A 15 -2.93 -0.09 7.83
N ILE A 16 -2.41 0.21 6.65
CA ILE A 16 -1.02 0.58 6.42
C ILE A 16 -0.94 1.98 5.83
N GLN A 17 0.08 2.71 6.27
CA GLN A 17 0.44 4.01 5.73
C GLN A 17 1.76 3.86 4.96
N LEU A 18 1.74 4.25 3.69
CA LEU A 18 2.92 4.26 2.83
C LEU A 18 3.27 5.69 2.47
N ALA A 19 4.56 6.03 2.56
CA ALA A 19 5.04 7.28 1.97
C ALA A 19 4.97 7.13 0.44
N SER A 20 4.03 7.83 -0.22
CA SER A 20 4.08 7.97 -1.67
C SER A 20 4.85 9.22 -1.99
N ARG A 21 5.90 9.12 -2.80
CA ARG A 21 6.72 10.26 -3.20
C ARG A 21 5.90 11.36 -3.86
N GLY A 22 4.69 11.07 -4.35
CA GLY A 22 3.71 12.08 -4.79
C GLY A 22 4.26 13.02 -5.87
N ALA A 23 5.41 12.69 -6.45
CA ALA A 23 6.07 13.50 -7.44
C ALA A 23 5.18 13.49 -8.69
N SER A 24 4.94 14.68 -9.24
CA SER A 24 4.06 14.88 -10.40
C SER A 24 4.36 13.87 -11.51
N GLY A 25 3.50 12.85 -11.62
CA GLY A 25 3.61 11.79 -12.62
C GLY A 25 3.98 10.40 -12.12
N LEU A 26 4.05 10.12 -10.82
CA LEU A 26 4.12 8.75 -10.27
C LEU A 26 2.76 8.30 -9.72
N GLN A 27 2.38 7.05 -9.98
CA GLN A 27 1.18 6.40 -9.44
C GLN A 27 1.59 5.26 -8.51
N LEU A 28 1.16 5.32 -7.26
CA LEU A 28 1.33 4.20 -6.33
C LEU A 28 0.30 3.10 -6.63
N LEU A 29 0.80 1.92 -6.95
CA LEU A 29 0.06 0.72 -7.30
C LEU A 29 0.44 -0.43 -6.38
N PHE A 30 -0.30 -1.53 -6.46
CA PHE A 30 0.02 -2.76 -5.74
C PHE A 30 -0.19 -3.99 -6.61
N ALA A 31 0.55 -5.05 -6.28
CA ALA A 31 0.36 -6.40 -6.76
C ALA A 31 0.07 -7.32 -5.57
N LEU A 32 -0.80 -8.30 -5.77
CA LEU A 32 -1.24 -9.26 -4.76
C LEU A 32 -1.07 -10.68 -5.32
N ALA A 33 -0.48 -11.58 -4.54
CA ALA A 33 -0.39 -13.00 -4.89
C ALA A 33 -0.37 -13.92 -3.64
N PRO A 34 -1.18 -14.99 -3.59
CA PRO A 34 -2.28 -15.31 -4.50
C PRO A 34 -3.49 -14.39 -4.27
N ALA A 35 -4.32 -14.23 -5.30
CA ALA A 35 -5.59 -13.54 -5.17
C ALA A 35 -6.57 -14.34 -4.28
N GLY A 36 -7.49 -13.64 -3.61
CA GLY A 36 -8.57 -14.26 -2.83
C GLY A 36 -8.25 -14.57 -1.36
N VAL A 37 -7.01 -14.43 -0.90
CA VAL A 37 -6.64 -14.56 0.52
C VAL A 37 -6.81 -13.22 1.25
N VAL A 38 -6.40 -12.12 0.61
CA VAL A 38 -6.45 -10.75 1.16
C VAL A 38 -7.09 -9.82 0.13
N ALA A 39 -7.92 -8.88 0.57
CA ALA A 39 -8.32 -7.72 -0.23
C ALA A 39 -7.46 -6.53 0.14
N VAL A 40 -7.12 -5.69 -0.85
CA VAL A 40 -6.38 -4.45 -0.64
C VAL A 40 -7.21 -3.31 -1.22
N ALA A 41 -7.56 -2.34 -0.39
CA ALA A 41 -8.31 -1.16 -0.80
C ALA A 41 -7.54 0.11 -0.44
N ARG A 42 -7.52 1.09 -1.35
CA ARG A 42 -7.00 2.42 -1.04
C ARG A 42 -8.05 3.22 -0.29
N ARG A 43 -7.68 3.81 0.84
CA ARG A 43 -8.53 4.73 1.61
C ARG A 43 -8.13 6.18 1.28
N GLU A 44 -9.11 7.07 1.20
CA GLU A 44 -8.82 8.50 1.14
C GLU A 44 -8.34 9.01 2.51
N ALA A 45 -7.30 9.84 2.50
CA ALA A 45 -6.88 10.55 3.70
C ALA A 45 -8.01 11.43 4.23
N THR A 46 -8.26 11.40 5.54
CA THR A 46 -9.18 12.29 6.24
C THR A 46 -8.69 13.73 6.17
N PRO A 47 -9.57 14.74 6.41
CA PRO A 47 -9.15 16.13 6.46
C PRO A 47 -8.02 16.39 7.46
N ALA A 48 -8.03 15.72 8.61
CA ALA A 48 -6.98 15.83 9.62
C ALA A 48 -5.64 15.28 9.12
N GLU A 49 -5.64 14.11 8.47
CA GLU A 49 -4.42 13.51 7.89
C GLU A 49 -3.83 14.36 6.76
N ARG A 50 -4.68 15.02 5.96
CA ARG A 50 -4.24 15.98 4.93
C ARG A 50 -3.69 17.28 5.53
N ALA A 51 -4.22 17.70 6.67
CA ALA A 51 -3.83 18.95 7.34
C ALA A 51 -2.52 18.82 8.12
N THR A 52 -2.02 17.60 8.35
CA THR A 52 -0.71 17.37 8.97
C THR A 52 0.39 17.99 8.10
N PRO A 53 1.08 19.04 8.60
CA PRO A 53 2.10 19.74 7.82
C PRO A 53 3.22 18.77 7.47
N HIS A 54 3.46 18.58 6.17
CA HIS A 54 4.62 17.82 5.75
C HIS A 54 5.85 18.69 5.95
N PRO A 55 6.90 18.21 6.63
CA PRO A 55 8.05 19.03 7.02
C PRO A 55 8.81 19.61 5.82
N ASN A 56 8.56 19.10 4.61
CA ASN A 56 9.22 19.52 3.38
C ASN A 56 8.20 19.88 2.30
N VAL A 57 8.31 21.08 1.73
CA VAL A 57 7.61 21.47 0.49
C VAL A 57 8.04 20.53 -0.64
N GLY A 58 7.10 19.80 -1.24
CA GLY A 58 7.38 18.72 -2.22
C GLY A 58 7.63 17.34 -1.61
N GLY A 59 7.38 17.18 -0.30
CA GLY A 59 7.49 15.89 0.40
C GLY A 59 6.42 14.87 -0.02
N ALA A 60 6.78 13.59 0.14
CA ALA A 60 5.92 12.44 -0.10
C ALA A 60 4.57 12.58 0.64
N THR A 61 3.44 12.56 -0.07
CA THR A 61 2.11 12.53 0.56
C THR A 61 1.78 11.08 0.96
N PRO A 62 1.34 10.82 2.19
CA PRO A 62 1.01 9.46 2.61
C PRO A 62 -0.18 8.94 1.82
N ALA A 63 -0.09 7.66 1.46
CA ALA A 63 -1.18 6.88 0.94
C ALA A 63 -1.58 5.82 1.97
N TYR A 64 -2.88 5.70 2.21
CA TYR A 64 -3.44 4.78 3.18
C TYR A 64 -4.09 3.61 2.44
N PHE A 65 -3.76 2.39 2.86
CA PHE A 65 -4.35 1.17 2.34
C PHE A 65 -4.88 0.32 3.48
N VAL A 66 -6.00 -0.34 3.22
CA VAL A 66 -6.59 -1.31 4.14
C VAL A 66 -6.43 -2.69 3.53
N LEU A 67 -5.79 -3.58 4.30
CA LEU A 67 -5.66 -4.99 4.00
C LEU A 67 -6.72 -5.74 4.79
N GLN A 68 -7.58 -6.50 4.12
CA GLN A 68 -8.64 -7.28 4.76
C GLN A 68 -8.41 -8.78 4.53
N GLY A 69 -8.42 -9.57 5.60
CA GLY A 69 -8.36 -11.03 5.50
C GLY A 69 -9.66 -11.58 4.91
N LEU A 70 -9.60 -12.25 3.77
CA LEU A 70 -10.76 -12.84 3.11
C LEU A 70 -10.88 -14.34 3.40
N ASN A 71 -9.78 -15.08 3.21
CA ASN A 71 -9.72 -16.52 3.40
C ASN A 71 -8.43 -16.90 4.12
N PRO A 72 -8.42 -18.00 4.90
CA PRO A 72 -7.21 -18.47 5.56
C PRO A 72 -6.11 -18.81 4.54
N GLY A 73 -4.88 -18.44 4.85
CA GLY A 73 -3.74 -18.68 3.96
C GLY A 73 -2.65 -17.62 4.09
N GLN A 74 -1.70 -17.65 3.15
CA GLN A 74 -0.63 -16.66 3.06
C GLN A 74 -0.72 -15.92 1.73
N ALA A 75 -0.47 -14.61 1.75
CA ALA A 75 -0.39 -13.78 0.57
C ALA A 75 0.70 -12.73 0.70
N SER A 76 1.29 -12.36 -0.44
CA SER A 76 2.22 -11.27 -0.56
C SER A 76 1.54 -10.07 -1.22
N VAL A 77 1.66 -8.90 -0.59
CA VAL A 77 1.20 -7.61 -1.13
C VAL A 77 2.42 -6.73 -1.38
N SER A 78 2.68 -6.39 -2.63
CA SER A 78 3.82 -5.57 -3.04
C SER A 78 3.36 -4.24 -3.61
N PHE A 79 3.82 -3.15 -3.04
CA PHE A 79 3.53 -1.78 -3.46
C PHE A 79 4.70 -1.21 -4.26
N PHE A 80 4.38 -0.49 -5.32
CA PHE A 80 5.37 0.13 -6.20
C PHE A 80 4.83 1.41 -6.82
N GLU A 81 5.71 2.36 -7.11
CA GLU A 81 5.40 3.57 -7.85
C GLU A 81 5.73 3.38 -9.32
N ARG A 82 4.72 3.60 -10.18
CA ARG A 82 4.85 3.53 -11.62
C ARG A 82 4.79 4.93 -12.23
N PRO A 83 5.72 5.30 -13.14
CA PRO A 83 5.58 6.51 -13.94
C PRO A 83 4.31 6.52 -14.79
N ALA A 84 3.73 7.71 -14.96
CA ALA A 84 2.55 7.91 -15.79
C ALA A 84 2.79 7.34 -17.20
N PRO A 85 1.77 6.74 -17.83
CA PRO A 85 1.88 6.20 -19.18
C PRO A 85 2.49 7.24 -20.14
N GLY A 86 3.53 6.85 -20.88
CA GLY A 86 4.21 7.71 -21.85
C GLY A 86 5.41 8.51 -21.32
N ARG A 87 5.72 8.50 -20.00
CA ARG A 87 6.94 9.12 -19.47
C ARG A 87 8.19 8.23 -19.51
N GLY A 88 8.03 6.93 -19.71
CA GLY A 88 9.11 5.95 -19.58
C GLY A 88 9.60 5.83 -18.12
N GLY A 89 10.23 4.70 -17.80
CA GLY A 89 10.78 4.42 -16.47
C GLY A 89 10.30 3.09 -15.89
N GLU A 90 11.08 2.57 -14.97
CA GLU A 90 10.83 1.29 -14.29
C GLU A 90 9.92 1.47 -13.07
N ASP A 91 9.25 0.40 -12.67
CA ASP A 91 8.49 0.37 -11.43
C ASP A 91 9.44 0.50 -10.23
N ILE A 92 9.17 1.47 -9.36
CA ILE A 92 9.99 1.72 -8.18
C ILE A 92 9.36 0.98 -6.99
N PRO A 93 10.02 -0.06 -6.45
CA PRO A 93 9.47 -0.79 -5.31
C PRO A 93 9.38 0.11 -4.07
N VAL A 94 8.23 0.08 -3.38
CA VAL A 94 7.96 0.86 -2.16
C VAL A 94 8.01 -0.02 -0.92
N ALA A 95 7.18 -1.06 -0.87
CA ALA A 95 7.06 -1.94 0.30
C ALA A 95 6.50 -3.30 -0.12
N THR A 96 6.87 -4.36 0.60
CA THR A 96 6.25 -5.68 0.45
C THR A 96 5.83 -6.22 1.81
N TYR A 97 4.59 -6.69 1.90
CA TYR A 97 4.03 -7.30 3.10
C TYR A 97 3.75 -8.77 2.86
N GLN A 98 4.20 -9.61 3.79
CA GLN A 98 3.78 -11.02 3.88
C GLN A 98 2.62 -11.12 4.86
N VAL A 99 1.44 -11.40 4.35
CA VAL A 99 0.18 -11.42 5.10
C VAL A 99 -0.22 -12.87 5.36
N SER A 100 -0.36 -13.22 6.63
CA SER A 100 -0.91 -14.52 7.05
C SER A 100 -2.32 -14.31 7.60
N VAL A 101 -3.31 -14.92 6.95
CA VAL A 101 -4.70 -14.89 7.39
C VAL A 101 -5.03 -16.19 8.12
N ARG A 102 -5.45 -16.07 9.37
CA ARG A 102 -5.90 -17.16 10.24
C ARG A 102 -7.42 -17.31 10.11
N GLY A 103 -7.89 -18.55 10.12
CA GLY A 103 -9.32 -18.89 10.12
C GLY A 103 -9.94 -18.82 11.49
#